data_AF-A0A1V2YBN9-F1
#
_entry.id   AF-A0A1V2YBN9-F1
#
_cell.length_a   1.000
_cell.length_b   1.000
_cell.length_c   1.000
_cell.angle_alpha   90.00
_cell.angle_beta   90.00
_cell.angle_gamma   90.00
#
_symmetry.space_group_name_H-M   'P 1'
#
loop_
_entity.id
_entity.type
_entity.pdbx_description
1 polymer ?
#
loop_
_entity_poly.entity_id
_entity_poly.type
_entity_poly.pdbx_seq_one_letter_code
_entity_poly.pdbx_strand_id
1 'polypeptide(L)' 'MLTKKCKKALKKKHEEDILSREVEKVQDELAATLHNFENTIEPELLDYYTYAYKANQIKHSYLLKKLKEVYYSE' A
#
# COMPACT_ATOMS: atom_id res chain seq x y z
N MET A 1 -3.38 28.79 21.41
CA MET A 1 -2.49 27.61 21.52
C MET A 1 -3.32 26.35 21.26
N LEU A 2 -3.02 25.56 20.22
CA LEU A 2 -3.70 24.28 20.00
C LEU A 2 -3.35 23.32 21.15
N THR A 3 -4.37 22.83 21.85
CA THR A 3 -4.24 21.86 22.94
C THR A 3 -3.59 20.56 22.41
N LYS A 4 -2.80 19.87 23.25
CA LYS A 4 -2.05 18.64 22.86
C LYS A 4 -2.94 17.59 22.15
N LYS A 5 -4.22 17.51 22.51
CA LYS A 5 -5.24 16.63 21.90
C LYS A 5 -5.50 16.95 20.43
N CYS A 6 -5.58 18.23 20.08
CA CYS A 6 -5.82 18.68 18.70
C CYS A 6 -4.62 18.34 17.79
N LYS A 7 -3.39 18.47 18.30
CA LYS A 7 -2.17 18.07 17.57
C LYS A 7 -2.07 16.56 17.34
N LYS A 8 -2.48 15.72 18.31
CA LYS A 8 -2.52 14.25 18.15
C LYS A 8 -3.51 13.84 17.05
N ALA A 9 -4.69 14.44 17.03
CA ALA A 9 -5.71 14.16 16.00
C ALA A 9 -5.25 14.56 14.59
N LEU A 10 -4.62 15.73 14.45
CA LEU A 10 -4.03 16.19 13.18
C LEU A 10 -2.94 15.23 12.66
N LYS A 11 -2.06 14.76 13.55
CA LYS A 11 -1.02 13.79 13.18
C LYS A 11 -1.64 12.45 12.73
N LYS A 12 -2.65 11.97 13.46
CA LYS A 12 -3.38 10.74 13.13
C LYS A 12 -4.02 10.81 11.73
N LYS A 13 -4.74 11.91 11.46
CA LYS A 13 -5.36 12.13 10.14
C LYS A 13 -4.32 12.21 9.02
N HIS A 14 -3.21 12.90 9.25
CA HIS A 14 -2.14 12.99 8.26
C HIS A 14 -1.50 11.62 7.95
N GLU A 15 -1.31 10.79 8.98
CA GLU A 15 -0.81 9.43 8.83
C GLU A 15 -1.80 8.52 8.08
N GLU A 16 -3.09 8.64 8.38
CA GLU A 16 -4.18 7.98 7.65
C GLU A 16 -4.20 8.36 6.16
N ASP A 17 -4.10 9.65 5.85
CA ASP A 17 -4.08 10.15 4.47
C ASP A 17 -2.87 9.60 3.69
N ILE A 18 -1.69 9.53 4.32
CA ILE A 18 -0.48 8.96 3.70
C ILE A 18 -0.66 7.47 3.44
N LEU A 19 -1.08 6.71 4.46
CA LEU A 19 -1.23 5.26 4.34
C LEU A 19 -2.30 4.88 3.30
N SER A 20 -3.39 5.63 3.22
CA SER A 20 -4.45 5.41 2.23
C SER A 20 -3.93 5.58 0.80
N ARG A 21 -3.17 6.66 0.53
CA ARG A 21 -2.55 6.89 -0.79
C ARG A 21 -1.53 5.82 -1.14
N GLU A 22 -0.74 5.36 -0.18
CA GLU A 22 0.21 4.28 -0.44
C GLU A 22 -0.48 2.93 -0.72
N VAL A 23 -1.63 2.67 -0.08
CA VAL A 23 -2.46 1.49 -0.41
C VAL A 23 -2.98 1.58 -1.85
N GLU A 24 -3.56 2.71 -2.25
CA GLU A 24 -4.03 2.95 -3.61
C GLU A 24 -2.92 2.75 -4.64
N LYS A 25 -1.75 3.35 -4.39
CA LYS A 25 -0.59 3.19 -5.27
C LYS A 25 -0.15 1.75 -5.44
N VAL A 26 -0.14 0.96 -4.36
CA VAL A 26 0.23 -0.47 -4.46
C VAL A 26 -0.83 -1.28 -5.19
N GLN A 27 -2.10 -0.90 -5.11
CA GLN A 27 -3.17 -1.52 -5.91
C GLN A 27 -2.96 -1.26 -7.40
N ASP A 28 -2.57 -0.04 -7.78
CA ASP A 28 -2.20 0.28 -9.16
C ASP A 28 -0.96 -0.51 -9.61
N GLU A 29 0.06 -0.62 -8.76
CA GLU A 29 1.27 -1.42 -9.02
C GLU A 29 0.92 -2.92 -9.22
N LEU A 30 0.01 -3.47 -8.40
CA LEU A 30 -0.49 -4.84 -8.54
C LEU A 30 -1.22 -5.04 -9.87
N ALA A 31 -2.14 -4.14 -10.23
CA ALA A 31 -2.90 -4.21 -11.47
C ALA A 31 -1.99 -4.13 -12.69
N ALA A 32 -1.03 -3.19 -12.70
CA ALA A 32 -0.06 -3.06 -13.77
C ALA A 32 0.85 -4.30 -13.89
N THR A 33 1.30 -4.85 -12.76
CA THR A 33 2.15 -6.05 -12.74
C THR A 33 1.41 -7.26 -13.31
N LEU A 34 0.14 -7.45 -12.91
CA LEU A 34 -0.70 -8.53 -13.41
C LEU A 34 -0.99 -8.38 -14.90
N HIS A 35 -1.35 -7.17 -15.34
CA HIS A 35 -1.57 -6.87 -16.75
C HIS A 35 -0.33 -7.21 -17.59
N ASN A 36 0.86 -6.80 -17.14
CA ASN A 36 2.09 -7.09 -17.87
C ASN A 36 2.41 -8.59 -17.87
N PHE A 37 2.21 -9.29 -16.75
CA PHE A 37 2.37 -10.74 -16.67
C PHE A 37 1.50 -11.47 -17.70
N GLU A 38 0.22 -11.11 -17.80
CA GLU A 38 -0.73 -11.72 -18.74
C GLU A 38 -0.36 -11.51 -20.21
N ASN A 39 0.36 -10.42 -20.53
CA ASN A 39 0.76 -10.05 -21.88
C ASN A 39 2.21 -10.39 -22.23
N THR A 40 2.92 -11.09 -21.34
CA THR A 40 4.34 -11.46 -21.51
C THR A 40 4.47 -12.91 -21.96
N ILE A 41 5.39 -13.17 -22.90
CA ILE A 41 5.68 -14.52 -23.40
C ILE A 41 7.10 -14.98 -23.08
N GLU A 42 7.97 -14.04 -22.68
CA GLU A 42 9.35 -14.27 -22.32
C GLU A 42 9.45 -14.93 -20.94
N PRO A 43 10.00 -16.16 -20.82
CA PRO A 43 10.04 -16.89 -19.55
C PRO A 43 10.72 -16.14 -18.40
N GLU A 44 11.83 -15.44 -18.68
CA GLU A 44 12.56 -14.66 -17.66
C GLU A 44 11.72 -13.48 -17.11
N LEU A 45 10.84 -12.91 -17.95
CA LEU A 45 9.95 -11.84 -17.54
C LEU A 45 8.73 -12.39 -16.76
N LEU A 46 8.27 -13.61 -17.07
CA LEU A 46 7.23 -14.28 -16.27
C LEU A 46 7.69 -14.52 -14.82
N ASP A 47 8.93 -14.98 -14.64
CA ASP A 47 9.53 -15.12 -13.30
C ASP A 47 9.62 -13.76 -12.60
N TYR A 48 10.13 -12.74 -13.31
CA TYR A 48 10.20 -11.37 -12.78
C TYR A 48 8.84 -10.87 -12.28
N TYR A 49 7.80 -10.95 -13.10
CA TYR A 49 6.47 -10.46 -12.73
C TYR A 49 5.83 -11.31 -11.61
N THR A 50 6.13 -12.60 -11.53
CA THR A 50 5.72 -13.45 -10.41
C THR A 50 6.31 -12.94 -9.09
N TYR A 51 7.61 -12.64 -9.07
CA TYR A 51 8.26 -12.08 -7.89
C TYR A 51 7.78 -10.66 -7.58
N ALA A 52 7.64 -9.80 -8.59
CA ALA A 52 7.16 -8.44 -8.43
C ALA A 52 5.74 -8.41 -7.86
N TYR A 53 4.83 -9.25 -8.37
CA TYR A 53 3.46 -9.34 -7.90
C TYR A 53 3.43 -9.75 -6.43
N LYS A 54 4.18 -10.80 -6.05
CA LYS A 54 4.28 -11.27 -4.67
C LYS A 54 4.85 -10.19 -3.73
N ALA A 55 5.87 -9.44 -4.17
CA ALA A 55 6.41 -8.33 -3.39
C ALA A 55 5.36 -7.23 -3.15
N ASN A 56 4.59 -6.87 -4.19
CA ASN A 56 3.51 -5.90 -4.08
C ASN A 56 2.37 -6.42 -3.18
N GLN A 57 2.04 -7.71 -3.20
CA GLN A 57 1.06 -8.30 -2.28
C GLN A 57 1.50 -8.21 -0.81
N ILE A 58 2.78 -8.46 -0.52
CA ILE A 58 3.36 -8.32 0.83
C ILE A 58 3.29 -6.85 1.27
N LYS A 59 3.71 -5.92 0.40
CA LYS A 59 3.65 -4.47 0.65
C LYS A 59 2.22 -4.01 0.93
N HIS A 60 1.26 -4.43 0.10
CA HIS A 60 -0.17 -4.13 0.27
C HIS A 60 -0.71 -4.62 1.62
N SER A 61 -0.40 -5.87 1.97
CA SER A 61 -0.84 -6.48 3.23
C SER A 61 -0.28 -5.75 4.45
N TYR A 62 0.99 -5.32 4.38
CA TYR A 62 1.62 -4.51 5.41
C TYR A 62 0.95 -3.14 5.55
N LEU A 63 0.75 -2.43 4.44
CA LEU A 63 0.13 -1.10 4.45
C LEU A 63 -1.31 -1.15 4.97
N LEU A 64 -2.11 -2.15 4.57
CA LEU A 64 -3.44 -2.35 5.11
C LEU A 64 -3.42 -2.63 6.62
N LYS A 65 -2.45 -3.41 7.11
CA LYS A 65 -2.29 -3.62 8.55
C LYS A 65 -2.01 -2.30 9.26
N LYS A 66 -1.11 -1.46 8.72
CA LYS A 66 -0.80 -0.14 9.27
C LYS A 66 -1.99 0.82 9.26
N LEU A 67 -2.72 0.87 8.15
CA LEU A 67 -3.91 1.69 8.04
C LEU A 67 -4.98 1.28 9.07
N LYS A 68 -5.19 -0.04 9.27
CA LYS A 68 -6.07 -0.56 10.32
C LYS A 68 -5.60 -0.17 11.72
N GLU A 69 -4.29 -0.27 12.01
CA GLU A 69 -3.73 0.18 13.29
C GLU A 69 -4.03 1.67 13.55
N VAL A 70 -3.99 2.52 12.53
CA VAL A 70 -4.40 3.92 12.65
C VAL A 70 -5.90 4.03 12.91
N TYR A 71 -6.77 3.33 12.18
CA TYR A 71 -8.21 3.40 12.41
C TYR A 71 -8.63 2.95 13.81
N TYR A 72 -8.11 1.81 14.28
CA TYR A 72 -8.52 1.17 15.53
C TYR A 72 -7.69 1.55 16.77
N SER A 73 -6.67 2.41 16.63
CA SER A 73 -5.97 2.97 17.79
C SER A 73 -6.82 4.06 18.44
N GLU A 74 -7.50 3.70 19.52
CA GLU A 74 -8.15 4.63 20.45
C GLU A 74 -7.12 5.31 21.39
#